data_AF-A0A944C615-F1
#
_entry.id   AF-A0A944C615-F1
#
_cell.length_a   1.000
_cell.length_b   1.000
_cell.length_c   1.000
_cell.angle_alpha   90.00
_cell.angle_beta   90.00
_cell.angle_gamma   90.00
#
_symmetry.space_group_name_H-M   'P 1'
#
loop_
_entity.id
_entity.type
_entity.pdbx_description
1 polymer ?
#
loop_
_entity_poly.entity_id
_entity_poly.type
_entity_poly.pdbx_seq_one_letter_code
_entity_poly.pdbx_strand_id
1 'polypeptide(L)'
;TCPFVSKVQQHAAELGRQGYAVVIVGEAGHAEVEGIRAWGGSAVLAVVEEPEELPAALPPKVGVVVQTTQSEERYQRVLAALEQRCEEVRAFKTICSATQMRQQAAAELAAASDVMVVIGGRNSGNTRRLVEVCQASCPTYHVESAAELQPEWFAPHSRVGVTAGASTPQAHIDAVTAALEELA
;
A
#
# COMPACT_ATOMS: atom_id res chain seq x y z
N THR A 1 -0.68 -17.89 7.43
CA THR A 1 -1.28 -16.81 6.61
C THR A 1 -2.18 -15.96 7.48
N CYS A 2 -2.08 -14.63 7.39
CA CYS A 2 -2.94 -13.68 8.11
C CYS A 2 -4.44 -13.89 7.72
N PRO A 3 -5.42 -13.79 8.65
CA PRO A 3 -6.83 -13.99 8.33
C PRO A 3 -7.37 -13.09 7.22
N PHE A 4 -6.89 -11.84 7.12
CA PHE A 4 -7.27 -10.92 6.04
C PHE A 4 -6.78 -11.43 4.68
N VAL A 5 -5.54 -11.91 4.60
CA VAL A 5 -4.97 -12.50 3.38
C VAL A 5 -5.75 -13.75 2.95
N SER A 6 -6.07 -14.63 3.91
CA SER A 6 -6.91 -15.82 3.63
C SER A 6 -8.28 -15.45 3.06
N LYS A 7 -8.87 -14.34 3.53
CA LYS A 7 -10.14 -13.83 3.00
C LYS A 7 -10.02 -13.32 1.57
N VAL A 8 -8.93 -12.62 1.23
CA VAL A 8 -8.68 -12.15 -0.16
C VAL A 8 -8.54 -13.33 -1.12
N GLN A 9 -7.81 -14.36 -0.70
CA GLN A 9 -7.64 -15.61 -1.45
C GLN A 9 -8.98 -16.30 -1.73
N GLN A 10 -9.85 -16.38 -0.73
CA GLN A 10 -11.20 -16.94 -0.88
C GLN A 10 -12.07 -16.12 -1.86
N HIS A 11 -11.99 -14.78 -1.79
CA HIS A 11 -12.70 -13.91 -2.73
C HIS A 11 -12.21 -14.09 -4.17
N ALA A 12 -10.90 -14.20 -4.40
CA ALA A 12 -10.34 -14.45 -5.72
C ALA A 12 -10.84 -15.79 -6.31
N ALA A 13 -10.83 -16.86 -5.51
CA ALA A 13 -11.35 -18.16 -5.92
C ALA A 13 -12.87 -18.14 -6.19
N GLU A 14 -13.64 -17.42 -5.36
CA GLU A 14 -15.09 -17.28 -5.54
C GLU A 14 -15.47 -16.52 -6.81
N LEU A 15 -14.78 -15.42 -7.11
CA LEU A 15 -14.97 -14.69 -8.37
C LEU A 15 -14.72 -15.58 -9.59
N GLY A 16 -13.65 -16.39 -9.56
CA GLY A 16 -13.37 -17.36 -10.61
C GLY A 16 -14.49 -18.39 -10.78
N ARG A 17 -15.01 -18.95 -9.68
CA ARG A 17 -16.16 -19.88 -9.71
C ARG A 17 -17.43 -19.25 -10.29
N GLN A 18 -17.60 -17.94 -10.11
CA GLN A 18 -18.75 -17.18 -10.63
C GLN A 18 -18.54 -16.67 -12.07
N GLY A 19 -17.42 -17.02 -12.71
CA GLY A 19 -17.15 -16.70 -14.11
C GLY A 19 -16.63 -15.27 -14.35
N TYR A 20 -16.07 -14.60 -13.33
CA TYR A 20 -15.40 -13.32 -13.51
C TYR A 20 -13.92 -13.53 -13.86
N ALA A 21 -13.40 -12.71 -14.75
CA ALA A 21 -11.95 -12.53 -14.85
C ALA A 21 -11.46 -11.64 -13.69
N VAL A 22 -10.47 -12.11 -12.95
CA VAL A 22 -10.01 -11.47 -11.72
C VAL A 22 -8.84 -10.53 -12.00
N VAL A 23 -8.98 -9.27 -11.62
CA VAL A 23 -7.90 -8.30 -11.52
C VAL A 23 -7.51 -8.17 -10.05
N ILE A 24 -6.23 -8.37 -9.76
CA ILE A 24 -5.66 -8.16 -8.43
C ILE A 24 -5.01 -6.78 -8.41
N VAL A 25 -5.53 -5.86 -7.60
CA VAL A 25 -4.88 -4.57 -7.37
C VAL A 25 -3.79 -4.75 -6.32
N GLY A 26 -2.54 -4.75 -6.74
CA GLY A 26 -1.41 -5.08 -5.88
C GLY A 26 -0.11 -5.21 -6.66
N GLU A 27 0.96 -5.43 -5.93
CA GLU A 27 2.32 -5.46 -6.47
C GLU A 27 2.68 -6.85 -7.03
N ALA A 28 3.01 -6.90 -8.32
CA ALA A 28 3.44 -8.13 -8.98
C ALA A 28 4.71 -8.70 -8.32
N GLY A 29 4.74 -10.02 -8.09
CA GLY A 29 5.85 -10.70 -7.41
C GLY A 29 5.85 -10.58 -5.89
N HIS A 30 4.97 -9.79 -5.28
CA HIS A 30 4.83 -9.76 -3.82
C HIS A 30 4.24 -11.08 -3.32
N ALA A 31 4.79 -11.66 -2.25
CA ALA A 31 4.42 -12.99 -1.74
C ALA A 31 2.91 -13.13 -1.44
N GLU A 32 2.28 -12.08 -0.92
CA GLU A 32 0.83 -12.05 -0.72
C GLU A 32 0.05 -12.16 -2.04
N VAL A 33 0.48 -11.41 -3.06
CA VAL A 33 -0.17 -11.33 -4.36
C VAL A 33 -0.01 -12.63 -5.13
N GLU A 34 1.17 -13.26 -5.09
CA GLU A 34 1.36 -14.60 -5.67
C GLU A 34 0.47 -15.64 -4.98
N GLY A 35 0.27 -15.52 -3.66
CA GLY A 35 -0.69 -16.34 -2.93
C GLY A 35 -2.13 -16.13 -3.39
N ILE A 36 -2.56 -14.88 -3.59
CA ILE A 36 -3.91 -14.58 -4.13
C ILE A 36 -4.04 -15.11 -5.57
N ARG A 37 -3.01 -14.93 -6.39
CA ARG A 37 -2.96 -15.38 -7.78
C ARG A 37 -3.11 -16.90 -7.88
N ALA A 38 -2.42 -17.64 -7.03
CA ALA A 38 -2.53 -19.11 -6.98
C ALA A 38 -3.96 -19.58 -6.64
N TRP A 39 -4.68 -18.87 -5.78
CA TRP A 39 -6.06 -19.20 -5.42
C TRP A 39 -7.08 -18.83 -6.50
N GLY A 40 -6.88 -17.72 -7.19
CA GLY A 40 -7.71 -17.34 -8.35
C GLY A 40 -7.44 -18.22 -9.58
N GLY A 41 -6.26 -18.81 -9.69
CA GLY A 41 -5.90 -19.74 -10.77
C GLY A 41 -6.01 -19.10 -12.14
N SER A 42 -6.58 -19.82 -13.11
CA SER A 42 -6.77 -19.35 -14.48
C SER A 42 -7.76 -18.18 -14.63
N ALA A 43 -8.53 -17.87 -13.58
CA ALA A 43 -9.42 -16.72 -13.60
C ALA A 43 -8.64 -15.40 -13.48
N VAL A 44 -7.41 -15.42 -12.94
CA VAL A 44 -6.61 -14.20 -12.76
C VAL A 44 -6.12 -13.69 -14.10
N LEU A 45 -6.66 -12.55 -14.51
CA LEU A 45 -6.33 -11.87 -15.76
C LEU A 45 -5.06 -11.03 -15.63
N ALA A 46 -4.98 -10.24 -14.55
CA ALA A 46 -3.88 -9.29 -14.36
C ALA A 46 -3.64 -8.98 -12.88
N VAL A 47 -2.40 -8.59 -12.60
CA VAL A 47 -1.98 -7.94 -11.37
C VAL A 47 -1.54 -6.53 -11.76
N VAL A 48 -2.15 -5.50 -11.16
CA VAL A 48 -1.89 -4.11 -11.51
C VAL A 48 -1.83 -3.23 -10.28
N GLU A 49 -1.01 -2.19 -10.32
CA GLU A 49 -0.99 -1.11 -9.33
C GLU A 49 -1.65 0.16 -9.86
N GLU A 50 -1.72 0.31 -11.19
CA GLU A 50 -2.21 1.50 -11.86
C GLU A 50 -3.13 1.17 -13.06
N PRO A 51 -4.07 2.08 -13.42
CA PRO A 51 -4.98 1.88 -14.55
C PRO A 51 -4.29 1.60 -15.88
N GLU A 52 -3.11 2.19 -16.10
CA GLU A 52 -2.35 2.07 -17.35
C GLU A 52 -1.78 0.67 -17.56
N GLU A 53 -1.67 -0.13 -16.50
CA GLU A 53 -1.21 -1.51 -16.53
C GLU A 53 -2.33 -2.50 -16.89
N LEU A 54 -3.59 -2.05 -16.92
CA LEU A 54 -4.72 -2.88 -17.28
C LEU A 54 -4.59 -3.38 -18.73
N PRO A 55 -4.89 -4.67 -19.01
CA PRO A 55 -4.89 -5.19 -20.38
C PRO A 55 -5.76 -4.33 -21.31
N ALA A 56 -5.33 -4.14 -22.56
CA ALA A 56 -6.05 -3.31 -23.53
C ALA A 56 -7.48 -3.83 -23.79
N ALA A 57 -7.65 -5.14 -23.89
CA ALA A 57 -8.94 -5.81 -23.99
C ALA A 57 -9.34 -6.37 -22.61
N LEU A 58 -10.51 -5.95 -22.13
CA LEU A 58 -11.09 -6.45 -20.88
C LEU A 58 -12.36 -7.28 -21.20
N PRO A 59 -12.60 -8.38 -20.48
CA PRO A 59 -13.83 -9.15 -20.61
C PRO A 59 -15.03 -8.36 -20.05
N PRO A 60 -16.27 -8.71 -20.43
CA PRO A 60 -17.46 -7.99 -19.97
C PRO A 60 -17.65 -8.07 -18.46
N LYS A 61 -17.24 -9.18 -17.82
CA LYS A 61 -17.36 -9.40 -16.37
C LYS A 61 -15.98 -9.45 -15.72
N VAL A 62 -15.69 -8.46 -14.86
CA VAL A 62 -14.44 -8.38 -14.11
C VAL A 62 -14.69 -8.40 -12.61
N GLY A 63 -13.92 -9.22 -11.90
CA GLY A 63 -13.87 -9.29 -10.45
C GLY A 63 -12.61 -8.59 -9.94
N VAL A 64 -12.71 -7.81 -8.87
CA VAL A 64 -11.57 -7.08 -8.32
C VAL A 64 -11.32 -7.51 -6.88
N VAL A 65 -10.08 -7.85 -6.58
CA VAL A 65 -9.56 -8.02 -5.21
C VAL A 65 -8.32 -7.16 -5.03
N VAL A 66 -8.00 -6.81 -3.79
CA VAL A 66 -6.95 -5.84 -3.47
C VAL A 66 -5.97 -6.44 -2.46
N GLN A 67 -4.67 -6.25 -2.69
CA GLN A 67 -3.63 -6.59 -1.70
C GLN A 67 -3.90 -5.82 -0.39
N THR A 68 -3.76 -6.49 0.74
CA THR A 68 -4.16 -5.97 2.06
C THR A 68 -3.40 -4.70 2.49
N THR A 69 -2.21 -4.49 1.93
CA THR A 69 -1.34 -3.33 2.18
C THR A 69 -1.39 -2.26 1.08
N GLN A 70 -2.26 -2.40 0.07
CA GLN A 70 -2.37 -1.41 -1.00
C GLN A 70 -3.05 -0.12 -0.52
N SER A 71 -2.80 1.00 -1.20
CA SER A 71 -3.46 2.28 -0.92
C SER A 71 -4.89 2.32 -1.45
N GLU A 72 -5.74 3.07 -0.76
CA GLU A 72 -7.13 3.34 -1.19
C GLU A 72 -7.14 4.03 -2.56
N GLU A 73 -6.27 5.02 -2.76
CA GLU A 73 -6.21 5.83 -3.98
C GLU A 73 -5.97 4.96 -5.22
N ARG A 74 -4.95 4.09 -5.19
CA ARG A 74 -4.63 3.18 -6.30
C ARG A 74 -5.80 2.25 -6.59
N TYR A 75 -6.42 1.69 -5.55
CA TYR A 75 -7.63 0.88 -5.70
C TYR A 75 -8.75 1.64 -6.41
N GLN A 76 -9.06 2.87 -5.98
CA GLN A 76 -10.12 3.69 -6.58
C GLN A 76 -9.81 4.04 -8.04
N ARG A 77 -8.55 4.38 -8.37
CA ARG A 77 -8.12 4.68 -9.74
C ARG A 77 -8.32 3.47 -10.66
N VAL A 78 -7.87 2.29 -10.25
CA VAL A 78 -8.03 1.06 -11.03
C VAL A 78 -9.52 0.67 -11.15
N LEU A 79 -10.28 0.77 -10.06
CA LEU A 79 -11.71 0.45 -10.07
C LEU A 79 -12.48 1.34 -11.05
N ALA A 80 -12.26 2.66 -11.01
CA ALA A 80 -12.90 3.62 -11.90
C ALA A 80 -12.59 3.32 -13.38
N ALA A 81 -11.35 2.95 -13.69
CA ALA A 81 -10.97 2.56 -15.05
C ALA A 81 -11.66 1.27 -15.52
N LEU A 82 -11.85 0.29 -14.62
CA LEU A 82 -12.57 -0.94 -14.94
C LEU A 82 -14.06 -0.71 -15.15
N GLU A 83 -14.70 0.11 -14.31
CA GLU A 83 -16.12 0.47 -14.42
C GLU A 83 -16.46 1.20 -15.72
N GLN A 84 -15.51 1.93 -16.31
CA GLN A 84 -15.68 2.58 -17.61
C GLN A 84 -15.55 1.61 -18.80
N ARG A 85 -14.91 0.45 -18.61
CA ARG A 85 -14.46 -0.43 -19.70
C ARG A 85 -15.13 -1.81 -19.70
N CYS A 86 -15.87 -2.16 -18.65
CA CYS A 86 -16.51 -3.47 -18.49
C CYS A 86 -18.02 -3.31 -18.29
N GLU A 87 -18.79 -4.33 -18.66
CA GLU A 87 -20.26 -4.34 -18.47
C GLU A 87 -20.64 -4.56 -17.00
N GLU A 88 -19.87 -5.40 -16.30
CA GLU A 88 -20.11 -5.74 -14.91
C GLU A 88 -18.79 -5.82 -14.13
N VAL A 89 -18.68 -5.01 -13.07
CA VAL A 89 -17.54 -5.02 -12.15
C VAL A 89 -18.01 -5.45 -10.76
N ARG A 90 -17.40 -6.50 -10.22
CA ARG A 90 -17.62 -6.96 -8.85
C ARG A 90 -16.35 -6.80 -8.02
N ALA A 91 -16.32 -5.79 -7.16
CA ALA A 91 -15.15 -5.52 -6.33
C ALA A 91 -15.33 -5.98 -4.88
N PHE A 92 -14.30 -6.65 -4.35
CA PHE A 92 -14.12 -6.85 -2.92
C PHE A 92 -12.97 -5.96 -2.46
N LYS A 93 -13.31 -4.87 -1.77
CA LYS A 93 -12.33 -4.01 -1.12
C LYS A 93 -11.71 -4.74 0.06
N THR A 94 -10.52 -5.31 -0.16
CA THR A 94 -9.84 -6.21 0.78
C THR A 94 -8.60 -5.58 1.45
N ILE A 95 -8.44 -4.26 1.35
CA ILE A 95 -7.45 -3.52 2.14
C ILE A 95 -7.75 -3.73 3.63
N CYS A 96 -6.73 -4.08 4.41
CA CYS A 96 -6.89 -4.34 5.84
C CYS A 96 -7.20 -3.03 6.59
N SER A 97 -8.11 -3.06 7.55
CA SER A 97 -8.46 -1.89 8.37
C SER A 97 -7.25 -1.33 9.13
N ALA A 98 -6.33 -2.18 9.57
CA ALA A 98 -5.09 -1.74 10.22
C ALA A 98 -4.16 -0.99 9.24
N THR A 99 -4.17 -1.34 7.95
CA THR A 99 -3.46 -0.58 6.91
C THR A 99 -4.11 0.79 6.74
N GLN A 100 -5.44 0.83 6.60
CA GLN A 100 -6.18 2.08 6.41
C GLN A 100 -5.97 3.05 7.56
N MET A 101 -6.08 2.59 8.82
CA MET A 101 -5.87 3.44 9.99
C MET A 101 -4.45 4.02 10.03
N ARG A 102 -3.42 3.23 9.68
CA ARG A 102 -2.04 3.73 9.64
C ARG A 102 -1.81 4.74 8.53
N GLN A 103 -2.34 4.48 7.33
CA GLN A 103 -2.23 5.42 6.21
C GLN A 103 -2.95 6.73 6.53
N GLN A 104 -4.16 6.68 7.12
CA GLN A 104 -4.89 7.86 7.54
C GLN A 104 -4.13 8.66 8.60
N ALA A 105 -3.62 8.00 9.64
CA ALA A 105 -2.82 8.66 10.68
C ALA A 105 -1.53 9.28 10.12
N ALA A 106 -0.88 8.61 9.16
CA ALA A 106 0.30 9.15 8.49
C ALA A 106 -0.03 10.38 7.63
N ALA A 107 -1.15 10.37 6.91
CA ALA A 107 -1.62 11.51 6.13
C ALA A 107 -1.91 12.73 7.03
N GLU A 108 -2.62 12.51 8.15
CA GLU A 108 -2.92 13.57 9.12
C GLU A 108 -1.66 14.15 9.76
N LEU A 109 -0.70 13.28 10.11
CA LEU A 109 0.59 13.70 10.66
C LEU A 109 1.41 14.49 9.63
N ALA A 110 1.46 14.03 8.38
CA ALA A 110 2.19 14.68 7.31
C ALA A 110 1.61 16.07 6.99
N ALA A 111 0.28 16.22 6.97
CA ALA A 111 -0.37 17.51 6.78
C ALA A 111 -0.08 18.53 7.90
N ALA A 112 0.38 18.05 9.06
CA ALA A 112 0.75 18.87 10.21
C ALA A 112 2.28 18.98 10.42
N SER A 113 3.10 18.43 9.53
CA SER A 113 4.56 18.39 9.68
C SER A 113 5.25 19.18 8.57
N ASP A 114 6.41 19.76 8.86
CA ASP A 114 7.24 20.42 7.84
C ASP A 114 8.02 19.38 7.01
N VAL A 115 8.35 18.26 7.66
CA VAL A 115 9.08 17.13 7.08
C VAL A 115 8.66 15.84 7.77
N MET A 116 8.61 14.75 6.99
CA MET A 116 8.29 13.41 7.49
C MET A 116 9.51 12.48 7.40
N VAL A 117 9.67 11.64 8.42
CA VAL A 117 10.57 10.48 8.41
C VAL A 117 9.74 9.21 8.53
N VAL A 118 9.85 8.32 7.55
CA VAL A 118 9.16 7.03 7.52
C VAL A 118 10.17 5.91 7.70
N ILE A 119 10.02 5.13 8.77
CA ILE A 119 10.97 4.11 9.19
C ILE A 119 10.51 2.71 8.77
N GLY A 120 11.38 1.97 8.08
CA GLY A 120 11.18 0.53 7.88
C GLY A 120 11.83 0.02 6.60
N GLY A 121 11.77 -1.29 6.39
CA GLY A 121 12.48 -1.94 5.28
C GLY A 121 12.06 -1.42 3.89
N ARG A 122 13.01 -1.27 2.96
CA ARG A 122 12.75 -0.81 1.57
C ARG A 122 11.87 -1.77 0.77
N ASN A 123 11.95 -3.06 1.11
CA ASN A 123 11.13 -4.12 0.50
C ASN A 123 9.74 -4.25 1.14
N SER A 124 9.42 -3.44 2.16
CA SER A 124 8.10 -3.46 2.80
C SER A 124 7.10 -2.66 1.97
N GLY A 125 6.13 -3.34 1.36
CA GLY A 125 5.02 -2.69 0.66
C GLY A 125 4.30 -1.69 1.57
N ASN A 126 4.00 -2.07 2.82
CA ASN A 126 3.36 -1.16 3.79
C ASN A 126 4.19 0.11 4.03
N THR A 127 5.52 -0.02 4.18
CA THR A 127 6.38 1.15 4.42
C THR A 127 6.41 2.06 3.21
N ARG A 128 6.56 1.51 2.00
CA ARG A 128 6.50 2.30 0.76
C ARG A 128 5.18 3.05 0.60
N ARG A 129 4.04 2.42 0.91
CA ARG A 129 2.73 3.10 0.87
C ARG A 129 2.65 4.24 1.89
N LEU A 130 3.24 4.10 3.09
CA LEU A 130 3.32 5.22 4.04
C LEU A 130 4.16 6.38 3.50
N VAL A 131 5.28 6.09 2.82
CA VAL A 131 6.10 7.10 2.16
C VAL A 131 5.29 7.85 1.11
N GLU A 132 4.61 7.13 0.20
CA GLU A 132 3.75 7.73 -0.84
C GLU A 132 2.67 8.65 -0.23
N VAL A 133 2.01 8.19 0.84
CA VAL A 133 0.98 8.96 1.54
C VAL A 133 1.55 10.25 2.14
N CYS A 134 2.70 10.19 2.81
CA CYS A 134 3.32 11.37 3.42
C CYS A 134 3.83 12.36 2.36
N GLN A 135 4.40 11.85 1.26
CA GLN A 135 4.94 12.66 0.15
C GLN A 135 3.88 13.54 -0.52
N ALA A 136 2.61 13.16 -0.43
CA ALA A 136 1.51 13.99 -0.93
C ALA A 136 1.34 15.31 -0.15
N SER A 137 1.88 15.41 1.07
CA SER A 137 1.71 16.60 1.94
C SER A 137 3.00 17.39 2.15
N CYS A 138 4.15 16.73 2.32
CA CYS A 138 5.41 17.40 2.64
C CYS A 138 6.64 16.57 2.21
N PRO A 139 7.86 17.16 2.20
CA PRO A 139 9.09 16.40 2.05
C PRO A 139 9.13 15.19 3.00
N THR A 140 9.44 14.01 2.46
CA THR A 140 9.38 12.75 3.21
C THR A 140 10.62 11.91 2.91
N TYR A 141 11.29 11.47 3.96
CA TYR A 141 12.50 10.66 3.90
C TYR A 141 12.26 9.25 4.42
N HIS A 142 12.67 8.25 3.64
CA HIS A 142 12.56 6.84 3.98
C HIS A 142 13.90 6.28 4.45
N VAL A 143 13.95 5.86 5.71
CA VAL A 143 15.14 5.29 6.37
C VAL A 143 14.87 3.90 6.94
N GLU A 144 15.88 3.03 6.97
CA GLU A 144 15.84 1.75 7.70
C GLU A 144 16.47 1.87 9.09
N SER A 145 17.32 2.88 9.30
CA SER A 145 18.02 3.14 10.57
C SER A 145 18.34 4.62 10.80
N ALA A 146 18.72 4.98 12.03
CA ALA A 146 19.12 6.33 12.41
C ALA A 146 20.38 6.83 11.66
N ALA A 147 21.24 5.91 11.21
CA ALA A 147 22.47 6.25 10.48
C ALA A 147 22.22 6.82 9.08
N GLU A 148 21.00 6.67 8.55
CA GLU A 148 20.62 7.22 7.24
C GLU A 148 20.09 8.66 7.34
N LEU A 149 19.85 9.17 8.55
CA LEU A 149 19.41 10.55 8.75
C LEU A 149 20.50 11.52 8.29
N GLN A 150 20.11 12.52 7.51
CA GLN A 150 21.01 13.58 7.06
C GLN A 150 20.58 14.92 7.67
N PRO A 151 21.47 15.64 8.39
CA PRO A 151 21.13 16.90 9.02
C PRO A 151 20.53 17.94 8.08
N GLU A 152 20.96 17.98 6.82
CA GLU A 152 20.47 18.89 5.78
C GLU A 152 18.98 18.72 5.43
N TRP A 153 18.35 17.62 5.86
CA TRP A 153 16.92 17.40 5.69
C TRP A 153 16.07 18.26 6.62
N PHE A 154 16.66 18.79 7.69
CA PHE A 154 15.95 19.44 8.79
C PHE A 154 16.39 20.90 8.92
N ALA A 155 15.48 21.83 8.68
CA ALA A 155 15.74 23.23 9.00
C ALA A 155 15.57 23.47 10.52
N PRO A 156 16.25 24.46 11.11
CA PRO A 156 16.06 24.80 12.53
C PRO A 156 14.59 25.02 12.86
N HIS A 157 14.10 24.44 13.96
CA HIS A 157 12.71 24.52 14.44
C HIS A 157 11.65 23.85 13.55
N SER A 158 12.06 22.97 12.62
CA SER A 158 11.10 22.19 11.81
C SER A 158 10.29 21.23 12.68
N ARG A 159 8.99 21.11 12.41
CA ARG A 159 8.14 20.06 12.95
C ARG A 159 8.40 18.78 12.18
N VAL A 160 9.16 17.86 12.78
CA VAL A 160 9.48 16.56 12.20
C VAL A 160 8.42 15.54 12.63
N GLY A 161 7.65 15.02 11.67
CA GLY A 161 6.74 13.91 11.91
C GLY A 161 7.45 12.58 11.68
N VAL A 162 7.22 11.61 12.56
CA VAL A 162 7.82 10.27 12.48
C VAL A 162 6.73 9.21 12.43
N THR A 163 6.83 8.30 11.47
CA THR A 163 5.96 7.11 11.40
C THR A 163 6.77 5.89 10.99
N ALA A 164 6.19 4.70 11.13
CA ALA A 164 6.90 3.46 10.85
C ALA A 164 6.01 2.39 10.20
N GLY A 165 6.63 1.57 9.36
CA GLY A 165 6.01 0.39 8.81
C GLY A 165 5.62 -0.62 9.88
N ALA A 166 4.60 -1.45 9.60
CA ALA A 166 4.07 -2.42 10.56
C ALA A 166 5.09 -3.48 11.02
N SER A 167 6.15 -3.73 10.23
CA SER A 167 7.23 -4.68 10.53
C SER A 167 8.45 -4.04 11.19
N THR A 168 8.42 -2.73 11.48
CA THR A 168 9.55 -2.00 12.06
C THR A 168 9.58 -2.22 13.58
N PRO A 169 10.68 -2.76 14.15
CA PRO A 169 10.79 -2.95 15.60
C PRO A 169 10.82 -1.63 16.36
N GLN A 170 10.25 -1.60 17.57
CA GLN A 170 10.21 -0.40 18.42
C GLN A 170 11.60 0.20 18.66
N ALA A 171 12.61 -0.64 18.90
CA ALA A 171 13.99 -0.18 19.10
C ALA A 171 14.56 0.64 17.92
N HIS A 172 14.14 0.35 16.68
CA HIS A 172 14.56 1.15 15.52
C HIS A 172 13.86 2.52 15.51
N ILE A 173 12.59 2.55 15.91
CA ILE A 173 11.81 3.78 16.03
C ILE A 173 12.43 4.68 17.11
N ASP A 174 12.74 4.10 18.27
CA ASP A 174 13.35 4.81 19.40
C ASP A 174 14.72 5.39 19.01
N ALA A 175 15.57 4.61 18.32
CA ALA A 175 16.89 5.06 17.89
C ALA A 175 16.83 6.22 16.89
N VAL A 176 15.91 6.17 15.92
CA VAL A 176 15.69 7.28 14.97
C VAL A 176 15.15 8.51 15.69
N THR A 177 14.20 8.33 16.61
CA THR A 177 13.60 9.44 17.35
C THR A 177 14.63 10.15 18.22
N ALA A 178 15.46 9.40 18.95
CA ALA A 178 16.56 9.96 19.74
C ALA A 178 17.56 10.74 18.87
N ALA A 179 17.93 10.20 17.71
CA ALA A 179 18.84 10.89 16.79
C ALA A 179 18.24 12.19 16.24
N LEU A 180 16.91 12.24 16.00
CA LEU A 180 16.23 13.46 15.58
C LEU A 180 16.18 14.51 16.70
N GLU A 181 16.01 14.10 17.95
CA GLU A 181 16.06 14.99 19.13
C GLU A 181 17.44 15.63 19.31
N GLU A 182 18.52 14.96 18.91
CA GLU A 182 19.88 15.51 18.93
C GLU A 182 20.17 16.49 17.77
N LEU A 183 19.39 16.42 16.69
CA LEU A 183 19.51 17.29 15.50
C LEU A 183 18.65 18.57 15.59
N ALA A 184 17.65 18.59 16.47
CA ALA A 184 16.71 19.69 16.68
C ALA A 184 17.29 20.80 17.57
#